data_AF-A0A0G0NJD9-F1
#
_entry.id   AF-A0A0G0NJD9-F1
#
_cell.length_a   1.000
_cell.length_b   1.000
_cell.length_c   1.000
_cell.angle_alpha   90.00
_cell.angle_beta   90.00
_cell.angle_gamma   90.00
#
_symmetry.space_group_name_H-M   'P 1'
#
loop_
_entity.id
_entity.type
_entity.pdbx_description
1 polymer ?
#
loop_
_entity_poly.entity_id
_entity_poly.type
_entity_poly.pdbx_seq_one_letter_code
_entity_poly.pdbx_strand_id
1 'polypeptide(L)'
;MNRFLNWAKLLLGWPLSIIALLYVGKFIVEKGNEVIPLIQNPNPYFLLLSLLLFFICYLLRIYSWHRMLDKKGHRLDILETGYAWEFSELKRFVPGNIWSFLSRASLFQDLKVDKKTSSLLMLYEIELVIVSCAILSLLAIPVALEYLGVSLNFQFRAISYSIVALGAGLWISGNGLLKRKRFSSIFPDFDLIENAFLLFIYTAAFFSFGAGTFFASSSVFPLNPHEFLKYVGFFSFALLTGYLSIITPSGLGVREAVITFGLSKSLPIGNAGLIAIFSRIILMASEVIFAALIFVAARLFAQNTRRFLSLLLKYKHEVILFLLSVSYTLYFTLATFLKHDSFYTGRFDLGNMDQTVWNTIHGRIFQLTDPNGTETVSRLAFHSDFILIFLSPLYLLWESPKMLLFTQSIILALGGIFVYAIAHFFPGSFLLHA
;
A
#
# COMPACT_ATOMS: atom_id res chain seq x y z
N MET A 1 14.80 -41.81 -1.08
CA MET A 1 13.99 -40.71 -0.52
C MET A 1 13.37 -39.79 -1.59
N ASN A 2 14.12 -39.31 -2.60
CA ASN A 2 13.58 -38.41 -3.66
C ASN A 2 12.47 -38.99 -4.55
N ARG A 3 12.43 -40.30 -4.81
CA ARG A 3 11.38 -40.92 -5.64
C ARG A 3 10.02 -40.96 -4.93
N PHE A 4 9.97 -41.31 -3.64
CA PHE A 4 8.72 -41.39 -2.89
C PHE A 4 8.05 -40.01 -2.72
N LEU A 5 8.84 -38.96 -2.48
CA LEU A 5 8.35 -37.58 -2.44
C LEU A 5 7.85 -37.07 -3.79
N ASN A 6 8.49 -37.47 -4.90
CA ASN A 6 8.00 -37.14 -6.24
C ASN A 6 6.70 -37.90 -6.58
N TRP A 7 6.59 -39.18 -6.20
CA TRP A 7 5.37 -39.96 -6.37
C TRP A 7 4.23 -39.45 -5.48
N ALA A 8 4.49 -39.04 -4.23
CA ALA A 8 3.48 -38.44 -3.36
C ALA A 8 3.00 -37.08 -3.89
N LYS A 9 3.90 -36.23 -4.41
CA LYS A 9 3.52 -34.97 -5.09
C LYS A 9 2.71 -35.21 -6.37
N LEU A 10 3.06 -36.25 -7.14
CA LEU A 10 2.37 -36.59 -8.38
C LEU A 10 0.98 -37.21 -8.13
N LEU A 11 0.89 -38.15 -7.18
CA LEU A 11 -0.32 -38.94 -6.89
C LEU A 11 -1.28 -38.29 -5.89
N LEU A 12 -0.82 -37.36 -5.03
CA LEU A 12 -1.70 -36.66 -4.08
C LEU A 12 -1.90 -35.19 -4.48
N GLY A 13 -0.87 -34.51 -4.96
CA GLY A 13 -0.94 -33.07 -5.24
C GLY A 13 -1.77 -32.71 -6.47
N TRP A 14 -1.57 -33.41 -7.58
CA TRP A 14 -2.33 -33.17 -8.80
C TRP A 14 -3.80 -33.61 -8.67
N PRO A 15 -4.14 -34.79 -8.12
CA PRO A 15 -5.53 -35.16 -7.91
C PRO A 15 -6.27 -34.23 -6.94
N LEU A 16 -5.64 -33.77 -5.85
CA LEU A 16 -6.28 -32.79 -4.95
C LEU A 16 -6.48 -31.43 -5.62
N SER A 17 -5.52 -30.97 -6.44
CA SER A 17 -5.66 -29.74 -7.22
C SER A 17 -6.76 -29.87 -8.28
N ILE A 18 -6.85 -31.03 -8.94
CA ILE A 18 -7.90 -31.36 -9.92
C ILE A 18 -9.25 -31.46 -9.22
N ILE A 19 -9.36 -32.09 -8.05
CA ILE A 19 -10.60 -32.16 -7.25
C ILE A 19 -11.02 -30.77 -6.82
N ALA A 20 -10.09 -29.92 -6.36
CA ALA A 20 -10.38 -28.52 -6.04
C ALA A 20 -10.89 -27.77 -7.27
N LEU A 21 -10.21 -27.89 -8.42
CA LEU A 21 -10.63 -27.24 -9.67
C LEU A 21 -11.97 -27.77 -10.20
N LEU A 22 -12.25 -29.08 -10.08
CA LEU A 22 -13.53 -29.69 -10.45
C LEU A 22 -14.65 -29.25 -9.50
N TYR A 23 -14.36 -29.12 -8.20
CA TYR A 23 -15.32 -28.62 -7.23
C TYR A 23 -15.65 -27.14 -7.49
N VAL A 24 -14.63 -26.32 -7.74
CA VAL A 24 -14.78 -24.92 -8.15
C VAL A 24 -15.55 -24.81 -9.48
N GLY A 25 -15.20 -25.62 -10.47
CA GLY A 25 -15.87 -25.65 -11.77
C GLY A 25 -17.35 -26.05 -11.65
N LYS A 26 -17.64 -27.14 -10.94
CA LYS A 26 -19.02 -27.59 -10.65
C LYS A 26 -19.81 -26.51 -9.90
N PHE A 27 -19.18 -25.87 -8.92
CA PHE A 27 -19.79 -24.81 -8.13
C PHE A 27 -20.13 -23.57 -8.97
N ILE A 28 -19.23 -23.13 -9.86
CA ILE A 28 -19.48 -22.01 -10.78
C ILE A 28 -20.65 -22.34 -11.73
N VAL A 29 -20.80 -23.59 -12.17
CA VAL A 29 -21.93 -24.00 -13.02
C VAL A 29 -23.24 -24.03 -12.24
N GLU A 30 -23.26 -24.57 -11.02
CA GLU A 30 -24.49 -24.72 -10.22
C GLU A 30 -24.98 -23.40 -9.59
N LYS A 31 -24.07 -22.48 -9.27
CA LYS A 31 -24.36 -21.23 -8.55
C LYS A 31 -23.94 -19.96 -9.27
N GLY A 32 -23.43 -20.06 -10.51
CA GLY A 32 -22.93 -18.93 -11.29
C GLY A 32 -23.89 -17.75 -11.39
N ASN A 33 -25.20 -18.00 -11.55
CA ASN A 33 -26.18 -16.93 -11.70
C ASN A 33 -26.35 -16.05 -10.44
N GLU A 34 -26.15 -16.61 -9.23
CA GLU A 34 -26.19 -15.86 -7.95
C GLU A 34 -24.86 -15.15 -7.64
N VAL A 35 -23.78 -15.64 -8.25
CA VAL A 35 -22.39 -15.40 -7.84
C VAL A 35 -21.67 -14.43 -8.77
N ILE A 36 -21.91 -14.55 -10.07
CA ILE A 36 -21.32 -13.71 -11.11
C ILE A 36 -21.61 -12.22 -10.85
N PRO A 37 -22.84 -11.79 -10.44
CA PRO A 37 -23.11 -10.38 -10.15
C PRO A 37 -22.28 -9.79 -9.01
N LEU A 38 -21.95 -10.60 -7.99
CA LEU A 38 -21.14 -10.19 -6.83
C LEU A 38 -19.66 -10.00 -7.19
N ILE A 39 -19.15 -10.81 -8.13
CA ILE A 39 -17.79 -10.66 -8.68
C ILE A 39 -17.72 -9.48 -9.65
N GLN A 40 -18.83 -9.14 -10.32
CA GLN A 40 -18.89 -8.04 -11.28
C GLN A 40 -18.89 -6.66 -10.61
N ASN A 41 -19.34 -6.54 -9.36
CA ASN A 41 -19.43 -5.26 -8.65
C ASN A 41 -18.82 -5.32 -7.22
N PRO A 42 -17.51 -5.60 -7.08
CA PRO A 42 -16.86 -5.56 -5.77
C PRO A 42 -16.85 -4.13 -5.22
N ASN A 43 -16.91 -3.99 -3.89
CA ASN A 43 -16.76 -2.69 -3.25
C ASN A 43 -15.35 -2.11 -3.56
N PRO A 44 -15.26 -0.97 -4.28
CA PRO A 44 -13.99 -0.47 -4.77
C PRO A 44 -13.07 0.02 -3.64
N TYR A 45 -13.63 0.49 -2.53
CA TYR A 45 -12.84 0.98 -1.38
C TYR A 45 -12.13 -0.16 -0.67
N PHE A 46 -12.82 -1.27 -0.42
CA PHE A 46 -12.21 -2.46 0.18
C PHE A 46 -11.23 -3.13 -0.76
N LEU A 47 -11.51 -3.12 -2.07
CA LEU A 47 -10.57 -3.63 -3.06
C LEU A 47 -9.28 -2.79 -3.09
N LEU A 48 -9.39 -1.45 -3.11
CA LEU A 48 -8.23 -0.55 -3.06
C LEU A 48 -7.42 -0.75 -1.76
N LEU A 49 -8.10 -0.83 -0.61
CA LEU A 49 -7.44 -1.07 0.67
C LEU A 49 -6.72 -2.42 0.71
N SER A 50 -7.31 -3.46 0.12
CA SER A 50 -6.68 -4.77 -0.04
C SER A 50 -5.38 -4.68 -0.84
N LEU A 51 -5.41 -4.01 -2.00
CA LEU A 51 -4.23 -3.80 -2.84
C LEU A 51 -3.12 -3.05 -2.08
N LEU A 52 -3.46 -1.97 -1.38
CA LEU A 52 -2.50 -1.19 -0.59
C LEU A 52 -1.86 -2.03 0.52
N LEU A 53 -2.64 -2.85 1.21
CA LEU A 53 -2.13 -3.73 2.27
C LEU A 53 -1.24 -4.84 1.73
N PHE A 54 -1.54 -5.39 0.54
CA PHE A 54 -0.64 -6.32 -0.13
C PHE A 54 0.66 -5.63 -0.55
N PHE A 55 0.61 -4.41 -1.06
CA PHE A 55 1.82 -3.64 -1.39
C PHE A 55 2.67 -3.37 -0.16
N ILE A 56 2.07 -3.02 0.98
CA ILE A 56 2.77 -2.87 2.26
C ILE A 56 3.46 -4.19 2.63
N CYS A 57 2.78 -5.33 2.50
CA CYS A 57 3.39 -6.65 2.74
C CYS A 57 4.65 -6.86 1.88
N TYR A 58 4.57 -6.60 0.57
CA TYR A 58 5.72 -6.77 -0.33
C TYR A 58 6.87 -5.82 0.01
N LEU A 59 6.57 -4.54 0.27
CA LEU A 59 7.56 -3.53 0.65
C LEU A 59 8.29 -3.90 1.95
N LEU A 60 7.57 -4.37 2.96
CA LEU A 60 8.19 -4.80 4.22
C LEU A 60 9.10 -6.02 4.02
N ARG A 61 8.70 -6.98 3.17
CA ARG A 61 9.54 -8.14 2.84
C ARG A 61 10.80 -7.75 2.06
N ILE A 62 10.67 -6.85 1.07
CA ILE A 62 11.80 -6.29 0.32
C ILE A 62 12.75 -5.54 1.27
N TYR A 63 12.22 -4.71 2.16
CA TYR A 63 13.00 -3.97 3.15
C TYR A 63 13.77 -4.90 4.08
N SER A 64 13.12 -5.94 4.62
CA SER A 64 13.81 -6.92 5.46
C SER A 64 14.90 -7.67 4.70
N TRP A 65 14.64 -8.07 3.45
CA TRP A 65 15.64 -8.72 2.62
C TRP A 65 16.86 -7.82 2.34
N HIS A 66 16.60 -6.56 1.98
CA HIS A 66 17.64 -5.55 1.79
C HIS A 66 18.49 -5.34 3.05
N ARG A 67 17.83 -5.22 4.19
CA ARG A 67 18.50 -5.06 5.49
C ARG A 67 19.36 -6.26 5.85
N MET A 68 18.90 -7.48 5.57
CA MET A 68 19.70 -8.69 5.75
C MET A 68 20.94 -8.70 4.85
N LEU A 69 20.83 -8.24 3.59
CA LEU A 69 21.97 -8.10 2.68
C LEU A 69 22.98 -7.06 3.17
N ASP A 70 22.51 -5.89 3.62
CA ASP A 70 23.37 -4.84 4.17
C ASP A 70 24.17 -5.34 5.38
N LYS A 71 23.52 -6.11 6.27
CA LYS A 71 24.16 -6.74 7.44
C LYS A 71 25.19 -7.80 7.06
N LYS A 72 25.06 -8.39 5.87
CA LYS A 72 26.06 -9.31 5.27
C LYS A 72 27.16 -8.59 4.48
N GLY A 73 27.16 -7.26 4.49
CA GLY A 73 28.16 -6.43 3.82
C GLY A 73 27.86 -6.14 2.35
N HIS A 74 26.68 -6.55 1.85
CA HIS A 74 26.25 -6.31 0.48
C HIS A 74 25.39 -5.04 0.41
N ARG A 75 26.01 -3.91 0.05
CA ARG A 75 25.31 -2.62 -0.11
C ARG A 75 24.76 -2.49 -1.52
N LEU A 76 23.46 -2.73 -1.67
CA LEU A 76 22.74 -2.57 -2.94
C LEU A 76 21.84 -1.33 -2.88
N ASP A 77 21.27 -0.93 -4.01
CA ASP A 77 20.13 0.00 -3.98
C ASP A 77 18.84 -0.75 -3.57
N ILE A 78 17.96 -0.10 -2.81
CA ILE A 78 16.69 -0.73 -2.38
C ILE A 78 15.80 -1.07 -3.58
N LEU A 79 15.87 -0.29 -4.67
CA LEU A 79 15.10 -0.56 -5.89
C LEU A 79 15.69 -1.73 -6.68
N GLU A 80 17.01 -1.86 -6.76
CA GLU A 80 17.67 -3.03 -7.36
C GLU A 80 17.33 -4.30 -6.58
N THR A 81 17.33 -4.19 -5.25
CA THR A 81 16.95 -5.27 -4.35
C THR A 81 15.49 -5.66 -4.55
N GLY A 82 14.57 -4.68 -4.56
CA GLY A 82 13.15 -4.90 -4.77
C GLY A 82 12.85 -5.52 -6.13
N TYR A 83 13.53 -5.06 -7.18
CA TYR A 83 13.41 -5.63 -8.53
C TYR A 83 13.83 -7.11 -8.56
N ALA A 84 15.03 -7.42 -8.07
CA ALA A 84 15.53 -8.81 -8.07
C ALA A 84 14.69 -9.73 -7.18
N TRP A 85 14.22 -9.21 -6.04
CA TRP A 85 13.34 -9.90 -5.10
C TRP A 85 12.01 -10.24 -5.76
N GLU A 86 11.28 -9.24 -6.27
CA GLU A 86 9.92 -9.41 -6.81
C GLU A 86 9.93 -10.30 -8.07
N PHE A 87 10.89 -10.08 -8.97
CA PHE A 87 10.96 -10.85 -10.22
C PHE A 87 11.28 -12.33 -10.00
N SER A 88 11.97 -12.64 -8.90
CA SER A 88 12.20 -14.04 -8.52
C SER A 88 10.94 -14.69 -7.92
N GLU A 89 10.14 -13.95 -7.14
CA GLU A 89 8.88 -14.45 -6.58
C GLU A 89 7.90 -14.83 -7.67
N LEU A 90 7.78 -14.03 -8.73
CA LEU A 90 6.90 -14.34 -9.86
C LEU A 90 7.20 -15.70 -10.51
N LYS A 91 8.46 -16.18 -10.45
CA LYS A 91 8.81 -17.48 -11.03
C LYS A 91 8.27 -18.68 -10.25
N ARG A 92 7.67 -18.49 -9.08
CA ARG A 92 6.96 -19.55 -8.34
C ARG A 92 5.65 -20.00 -9.01
N PHE A 93 5.13 -19.22 -9.96
CA PHE A 93 3.97 -19.59 -10.77
C PHE A 93 4.33 -20.54 -11.93
N VAL A 94 5.63 -20.69 -12.23
CA VAL A 94 6.10 -21.67 -13.21
C VAL A 94 6.06 -23.07 -12.58
N PRO A 95 5.55 -24.10 -13.30
CA PRO A 95 5.54 -25.47 -12.79
C PRO A 95 6.92 -25.93 -12.32
N GLY A 96 7.02 -26.19 -11.00
CA GLY A 96 8.26 -26.54 -10.31
C GLY A 96 8.65 -25.47 -9.28
N ASN A 97 8.48 -25.77 -7.98
CA ASN A 97 8.74 -24.81 -6.90
C ASN A 97 10.20 -24.31 -6.81
N ILE A 98 11.13 -24.89 -7.58
CA ILE A 98 12.57 -24.61 -7.55
C ILE A 98 12.93 -23.33 -8.35
N TRP A 99 12.07 -22.90 -9.29
CA TRP A 99 12.38 -21.80 -10.20
C TRP A 99 12.51 -20.44 -9.51
N SER A 100 11.68 -20.15 -8.51
CA SER A 100 11.84 -18.95 -7.69
C SER A 100 13.21 -18.94 -7.00
N PHE A 101 13.62 -20.08 -6.43
CA PHE A 101 14.89 -20.18 -5.72
C PHE A 101 16.10 -19.98 -6.64
N LEU A 102 16.10 -20.65 -7.79
CA LEU A 102 17.17 -20.52 -8.78
C LEU A 102 17.24 -19.10 -9.35
N SER A 103 16.08 -18.49 -9.60
CA SER A 103 16.00 -17.11 -10.08
C SER A 103 16.56 -16.14 -9.06
N ARG A 104 16.22 -16.30 -7.78
CA ARG A 104 16.73 -15.48 -6.70
C ARG A 104 18.26 -15.55 -6.66
N ALA A 105 18.82 -16.76 -6.64
CA ALA A 105 20.26 -16.96 -6.61
C ALA A 105 20.96 -16.36 -7.83
N SER A 106 20.40 -16.52 -9.04
CA SER A 106 20.96 -15.95 -10.27
C SER A 106 20.92 -14.42 -10.29
N LEU A 107 19.76 -13.82 -9.99
CA LEU A 107 19.59 -12.36 -10.04
C LEU A 107 20.47 -11.65 -9.00
N PHE A 108 20.59 -12.21 -7.80
CA PHE A 108 21.47 -11.65 -6.78
C PHE A 108 22.96 -11.91 -7.08
N GLN A 109 23.29 -12.99 -7.79
CA GLN A 109 24.64 -13.19 -8.31
C GLN A 109 25.04 -12.12 -9.34
N ASP A 110 24.12 -11.71 -10.21
CA ASP A 110 24.34 -10.59 -11.15
C ASP A 110 24.58 -9.27 -10.41
N LEU A 111 23.98 -9.12 -9.22
CA LEU A 111 24.21 -8.01 -8.29
C LEU A 111 25.44 -8.21 -7.37
N LYS A 112 26.33 -9.16 -7.70
CA LYS A 112 27.58 -9.47 -6.98
C LYS A 112 27.39 -10.03 -5.55
N VAL A 113 26.19 -10.52 -5.22
CA VAL A 113 25.97 -11.28 -3.99
C VAL A 113 26.36 -12.74 -4.22
N ASP A 114 27.14 -13.31 -3.32
CA ASP A 114 27.57 -14.70 -3.45
C ASP A 114 26.40 -15.68 -3.24
N LYS A 115 26.41 -16.80 -3.98
CA LYS A 115 25.33 -17.81 -3.93
C LYS A 115 25.09 -18.36 -2.53
N LYS A 116 26.12 -18.43 -1.70
CA LYS A 116 26.03 -18.98 -0.33
C LYS A 116 25.24 -18.02 0.55
N THR A 117 25.53 -16.72 0.49
CA THR A 117 24.79 -15.67 1.19
C THR A 117 23.34 -15.63 0.72
N SER A 118 23.08 -15.60 -0.60
CA SER A 118 21.70 -15.62 -1.11
C SER A 118 20.92 -16.84 -0.60
N SER A 119 21.51 -18.05 -0.68
CA SER A 119 20.85 -19.28 -0.21
C SER A 119 20.56 -19.25 1.29
N LEU A 120 21.49 -18.73 2.10
CA LEU A 120 21.32 -18.60 3.54
C LEU A 120 20.19 -17.61 3.89
N LEU A 121 20.16 -16.44 3.24
CA LEU A 121 19.11 -15.45 3.49
C LEU A 121 17.72 -15.95 3.08
N MET A 122 17.64 -16.82 2.07
CA MET A 122 16.38 -17.48 1.69
C MET A 122 15.89 -18.43 2.78
N LEU A 123 16.80 -19.15 3.46
CA LEU A 123 16.43 -19.98 4.60
C LEU A 123 15.88 -19.11 5.73
N TYR A 124 16.55 -18.00 6.05
CA TYR A 124 16.06 -17.05 7.07
C TYR A 124 14.70 -16.46 6.70
N GLU A 125 14.48 -16.12 5.42
CA GLU A 125 13.16 -15.67 4.95
C GLU A 125 12.10 -16.76 5.11
N ILE A 126 12.35 -18.01 4.73
CA ILE A 126 11.40 -19.13 4.93
C ILE A 126 11.03 -19.27 6.41
N GLU A 127 12.02 -19.22 7.30
CA GLU A 127 11.79 -19.31 8.75
C GLU A 127 10.97 -18.12 9.26
N LEU A 128 11.30 -16.91 8.83
CA LEU A 128 10.56 -15.71 9.17
C LEU A 128 9.10 -15.77 8.72
N VAL A 129 8.84 -16.28 7.52
CA VAL A 129 7.47 -16.53 7.03
C VAL A 129 6.73 -17.50 7.97
N ILE A 130 7.34 -18.65 8.27
CA ILE A 130 6.73 -19.69 9.11
C ILE A 130 6.44 -19.16 10.52
N VAL A 131 7.43 -18.55 11.18
CA VAL A 131 7.29 -18.05 12.56
C VAL A 131 6.27 -16.90 12.62
N SER A 132 6.31 -15.97 11.67
CA SER A 132 5.39 -14.83 11.64
C SER A 132 3.94 -15.24 11.38
N CYS A 133 3.72 -16.15 10.41
CA CYS A 133 2.38 -16.69 10.18
C CYS A 133 1.90 -17.52 11.37
N ALA A 134 2.78 -18.26 12.06
CA ALA A 134 2.43 -18.99 13.27
C ALA A 134 2.00 -18.06 14.42
N ILE A 135 2.73 -16.95 14.63
CA ILE A 135 2.37 -15.90 15.60
C ILE A 135 0.97 -15.36 15.31
N LEU A 136 0.69 -14.96 14.07
CA LEU A 136 -0.62 -14.40 13.70
C LEU A 136 -1.73 -15.45 13.78
N SER A 137 -1.43 -16.70 13.45
CA SER A 137 -2.39 -17.82 13.54
C SER A 137 -2.93 -18.03 14.96
N LEU A 138 -2.17 -17.61 15.99
CA LEU A 138 -2.64 -17.64 17.38
C LEU A 138 -3.93 -16.82 17.58
N LEU A 139 -4.13 -15.75 16.82
CA LEU A 139 -5.34 -14.92 16.87
C LEU A 139 -6.61 -15.68 16.44
N ALA A 140 -6.45 -16.74 15.65
CA ALA A 140 -7.55 -17.60 15.20
C ALA A 140 -7.84 -18.78 16.14
N ILE A 141 -6.94 -19.09 17.08
CA ILE A 141 -7.08 -20.26 17.97
C ILE A 141 -8.36 -20.24 18.81
N PRO A 142 -8.75 -19.13 19.46
CA PRO A 142 -9.97 -19.11 20.28
C PRO A 142 -11.20 -19.57 19.50
N VAL A 143 -11.26 -19.16 18.23
CA VAL A 143 -12.35 -19.44 17.30
C VAL A 143 -12.23 -20.86 16.74
N ALA A 144 -11.03 -21.29 16.34
CA ALA A 144 -10.78 -22.64 15.85
C ALA A 144 -11.15 -23.72 16.89
N LEU A 145 -10.92 -23.45 18.18
CA LEU A 145 -11.28 -24.35 19.27
C LEU A 145 -12.79 -24.43 19.51
N GLU A 146 -13.48 -23.29 19.47
CA GLU A 146 -14.94 -23.24 19.53
C GLU A 146 -15.55 -24.03 18.34
N TYR A 147 -14.94 -23.94 17.16
CA TYR A 147 -15.38 -24.67 15.97
C TYR A 147 -15.14 -26.20 16.00
N LEU A 148 -14.13 -26.69 16.72
CA LEU A 148 -13.84 -28.13 16.80
C LEU A 148 -14.68 -28.85 17.87
N GLY A 149 -15.52 -28.13 18.63
CA GLY A 149 -16.25 -28.70 19.76
C GLY A 149 -15.33 -29.22 20.87
N VAL A 150 -14.05 -28.87 20.81
CA VAL A 150 -13.05 -29.23 21.82
C VAL A 150 -13.25 -28.23 22.96
N SER A 151 -13.82 -28.70 24.05
CA SER A 151 -13.98 -27.89 25.26
C SER A 151 -12.64 -27.26 25.62
N LEU A 152 -12.68 -25.99 26.05
CA LEU A 152 -11.56 -25.10 26.33
C LEU A 152 -10.55 -25.71 27.30
N ASN A 153 -9.71 -26.63 26.84
CA ASN A 153 -8.54 -27.02 27.58
C ASN A 153 -7.58 -25.83 27.46
N PHE A 154 -7.54 -25.00 28.51
CA PHE A 154 -6.49 -24.02 28.75
C PHE A 154 -5.11 -24.56 28.35
N GLN A 155 -4.89 -25.85 28.57
CA GLN A 155 -3.73 -26.63 28.14
C GLN A 155 -3.43 -26.52 26.64
N PHE A 156 -4.40 -26.69 25.73
CA PHE A 156 -4.13 -26.63 24.27
C PHE A 156 -3.74 -25.22 23.83
N ARG A 157 -4.42 -24.19 24.36
CA ARG A 157 -4.05 -22.79 24.12
C ARG A 157 -2.65 -22.51 24.66
N ALA A 158 -2.38 -22.90 25.92
CA ALA A 158 -1.07 -22.73 26.55
C ALA A 158 0.04 -23.44 25.77
N ILE A 159 -0.19 -24.68 25.30
CA ILE A 159 0.75 -25.44 24.47
C ILE A 159 1.00 -24.71 23.15
N SER A 160 -0.06 -24.26 22.46
CA SER A 160 0.08 -23.54 21.18
C SER A 160 0.87 -22.23 21.35
N TYR A 161 0.54 -21.44 22.37
CA TYR A 161 1.28 -20.23 22.72
C TYR A 161 2.74 -20.54 23.08
N SER A 162 2.99 -21.59 23.85
CA SER A 162 4.33 -21.99 24.27
C SER A 162 5.19 -22.46 23.10
N ILE A 163 4.63 -23.23 22.15
CA ILE A 163 5.34 -23.69 20.96
C ILE A 163 5.73 -22.50 20.09
N VAL A 164 4.81 -21.56 19.85
CA VAL A 164 5.08 -20.38 19.03
C VAL A 164 6.05 -19.43 19.72
N ALA A 165 5.91 -19.20 21.03
CA ALA A 165 6.84 -18.40 21.81
C ALA A 165 8.25 -19.02 21.83
N LEU A 166 8.34 -20.35 21.96
CA LEU A 166 9.61 -21.07 21.86
C LEU A 166 10.23 -20.92 20.46
N GLY A 167 9.44 -21.11 19.40
CA GLY A 167 9.92 -20.92 18.02
C GLY A 167 10.44 -19.51 17.75
N ALA A 168 9.67 -18.49 18.17
CA ALA A 168 10.08 -17.09 18.07
C ALA A 168 11.33 -16.79 18.91
N GLY A 169 11.38 -17.29 20.15
CA GLY A 169 12.54 -17.13 21.04
C GLY A 169 13.80 -17.79 20.50
N LEU A 170 13.70 -19.00 19.94
CA LEU A 170 14.81 -19.71 19.29
C LEU A 170 15.31 -18.95 18.05
N TRP A 171 14.40 -18.40 17.25
CA TRP A 171 14.77 -17.61 16.08
C TRP A 171 15.47 -16.31 16.48
N ILE A 172 14.92 -15.56 17.45
CA ILE A 172 15.52 -14.32 17.99
C ILE A 172 16.91 -14.58 18.60
N SER A 173 17.03 -15.64 19.42
CA SER A 173 18.26 -16.02 20.11
C SER A 173 19.24 -16.82 19.26
N GLY A 174 18.97 -16.94 17.95
CA GLY A 174 19.71 -17.76 17.00
C GLY A 174 21.23 -17.66 17.16
N ASN A 175 21.75 -16.44 17.20
CA ASN A 175 23.18 -16.16 17.33
C ASN A 175 23.83 -16.70 18.62
N GLY A 176 23.11 -16.67 19.74
CA GLY A 176 23.56 -17.28 20.99
C GLY A 176 23.67 -18.81 20.91
N LEU A 177 22.81 -19.44 20.12
CA LEU A 177 22.79 -20.90 19.87
C LEU A 177 23.85 -21.34 18.84
N LEU A 178 24.33 -20.43 17.98
CA LEU A 178 25.41 -20.68 17.00
C LEU A 178 26.77 -21.00 17.63
N LYS A 179 26.97 -20.74 18.93
CA LYS A 179 28.16 -21.21 19.67
C LYS A 179 28.33 -22.73 19.60
N ARG A 180 27.29 -23.47 19.21
CA ARG A 180 27.35 -24.88 18.85
C ARG A 180 27.41 -25.01 17.32
N LYS A 181 28.59 -25.32 16.76
CA LYS A 181 28.87 -25.46 15.30
C LYS A 181 27.86 -26.29 14.49
N ARG A 182 27.05 -27.14 15.14
CA ARG A 182 26.03 -28.01 14.52
C ARG A 182 24.81 -27.25 13.97
N PHE A 183 24.51 -26.05 14.49
CA PHE A 183 23.31 -25.29 14.11
C PHE A 183 23.61 -24.01 13.32
N SER A 184 24.85 -23.84 12.85
CA SER A 184 25.35 -22.57 12.28
C SER A 184 24.64 -22.10 11.00
N SER A 185 23.93 -23.00 10.33
CA SER A 185 23.27 -22.75 9.04
C SER A 185 21.74 -22.71 9.13
N ILE A 186 21.18 -22.96 10.32
CA ILE A 186 19.73 -22.99 10.54
C ILE A 186 19.30 -21.64 11.10
N PHE A 187 19.88 -21.23 12.23
CA PHE A 187 19.47 -20.00 12.89
C PHE A 187 20.16 -18.75 12.32
N PRO A 188 19.51 -17.56 12.45
CA PRO A 188 20.10 -16.30 12.05
C PRO A 188 21.32 -15.93 12.90
N ASP A 189 22.36 -15.43 12.24
CA ASP A 189 23.62 -15.01 12.83
C ASP A 189 23.73 -13.51 13.06
N PHE A 190 22.64 -12.77 12.91
CA PHE A 190 22.58 -11.36 13.29
C PHE A 190 22.50 -11.18 14.81
N ASP A 191 22.68 -9.95 15.27
CA ASP A 191 22.51 -9.60 16.68
C ASP A 191 21.05 -9.78 17.15
N LEU A 192 20.85 -9.96 18.46
CA LEU A 192 19.54 -10.27 19.03
C LEU A 192 18.49 -9.19 18.69
N ILE A 193 18.90 -7.92 18.70
CA ILE A 193 18.04 -6.78 18.40
C ILE A 193 17.63 -6.80 16.93
N GLU A 194 18.58 -7.06 16.03
CA GLU A 194 18.33 -7.19 14.61
C GLU A 194 17.39 -8.36 14.29
N ASN A 195 17.58 -9.52 14.91
CA ASN A 195 16.63 -10.63 14.78
C ASN A 195 15.24 -10.21 15.27
N ALA A 196 15.11 -9.72 16.50
CA ALA A 196 13.80 -9.28 17.02
C ALA A 196 13.11 -8.27 16.09
N PHE A 197 13.87 -7.34 15.52
CA PHE A 197 13.38 -6.37 14.54
C PHE A 197 12.93 -7.02 13.22
N LEU A 198 13.72 -7.93 12.64
CA LEU A 198 13.35 -8.65 11.42
C LEU A 198 12.07 -9.47 11.61
N LEU A 199 11.93 -10.15 12.76
CA LEU A 199 10.71 -10.90 13.10
C LEU A 199 9.50 -9.98 13.25
N PHE A 200 9.67 -8.83 13.90
CA PHE A 200 8.62 -7.82 14.02
C PHE A 200 8.16 -7.33 12.65
N ILE A 201 9.09 -6.97 11.76
CA ILE A 201 8.75 -6.49 10.41
C ILE A 201 8.05 -7.57 9.58
N TYR A 202 8.50 -8.82 9.64
CA TYR A 202 7.82 -9.93 8.96
C TYR A 202 6.43 -10.21 9.53
N THR A 203 6.27 -10.11 10.86
CA THR A 203 4.94 -10.22 11.50
C THR A 203 4.02 -9.09 11.04
N ALA A 204 4.52 -7.86 10.91
CA ALA A 204 3.76 -6.74 10.36
C ALA A 204 3.42 -6.94 8.86
N ALA A 205 4.34 -7.51 8.08
CA ALA A 205 4.09 -7.86 6.68
C ALA A 205 2.96 -8.88 6.55
N PHE A 206 3.00 -9.96 7.33
CA PHE A 206 1.96 -10.98 7.30
C PHE A 206 0.64 -10.56 7.94
N PHE A 207 0.67 -9.62 8.88
CA PHE A 207 -0.54 -8.96 9.36
C PHE A 207 -1.20 -8.17 8.22
N SER A 208 -0.40 -7.42 7.45
CA SER A 208 -0.86 -6.69 6.27
C SER A 208 -1.42 -7.64 5.20
N PHE A 209 -0.80 -8.80 4.99
CA PHE A 209 -1.35 -9.85 4.13
C PHE A 209 -2.71 -10.39 4.62
N GLY A 210 -2.84 -10.70 5.92
CA GLY A 210 -4.09 -11.20 6.49
C GLY A 210 -5.20 -10.15 6.42
N ALA A 211 -4.87 -8.90 6.71
CA ALA A 211 -5.78 -7.76 6.59
C ALA A 211 -6.17 -7.50 5.12
N GLY A 212 -5.22 -7.55 4.19
CA GLY A 212 -5.46 -7.43 2.76
C GLY A 212 -6.40 -8.53 2.26
N THR A 213 -6.24 -9.76 2.76
CA THR A 213 -7.13 -10.89 2.44
C THR A 213 -8.53 -10.68 3.03
N PHE A 214 -8.63 -10.14 4.24
CA PHE A 214 -9.92 -9.75 4.83
C PHE A 214 -10.65 -8.71 3.97
N PHE A 215 -9.97 -7.62 3.54
CA PHE A 215 -10.62 -6.61 2.72
C PHE A 215 -10.93 -7.09 1.30
N ALA A 216 -10.09 -7.95 0.71
CA ALA A 216 -10.41 -8.61 -0.57
C ALA A 216 -11.70 -9.43 -0.44
N SER A 217 -11.83 -10.19 0.65
CA SER A 217 -13.02 -10.99 0.95
C SER A 217 -14.25 -10.11 1.18
N SER A 218 -14.11 -9.08 2.03
CA SER A 218 -15.16 -8.12 2.36
C SER A 218 -15.61 -7.27 1.17
N SER A 219 -14.80 -7.16 0.11
CA SER A 219 -15.19 -6.44 -1.10
C SER A 219 -16.30 -7.14 -1.90
N VAL A 220 -16.38 -8.47 -1.82
CA VAL A 220 -17.41 -9.27 -2.51
C VAL A 220 -18.46 -9.80 -1.53
N PHE A 221 -18.07 -10.11 -0.30
CA PHE A 221 -18.97 -10.59 0.74
C PHE A 221 -18.61 -9.95 2.09
N PRO A 222 -19.45 -9.05 2.64
CA PRO A 222 -19.14 -8.34 3.88
C PRO A 222 -18.87 -9.30 5.05
N LEU A 223 -17.64 -9.34 5.53
CA LEU A 223 -17.27 -10.06 6.75
C LEU A 223 -17.47 -9.17 7.97
N ASN A 224 -17.73 -9.77 9.13
CA ASN A 224 -17.96 -9.01 10.37
C ASN A 224 -16.68 -8.25 10.80
N PRO A 225 -16.69 -6.90 10.87
CA PRO A 225 -15.52 -6.12 11.27
C PRO A 225 -15.07 -6.35 12.72
N HIS A 226 -15.98 -6.73 13.62
CA HIS A 226 -15.64 -7.03 15.03
C HIS A 226 -14.72 -8.23 15.16
N GLU A 227 -14.74 -9.13 14.17
CA GLU A 227 -13.93 -10.34 14.12
C GLU A 227 -12.65 -10.14 13.29
N PHE A 228 -12.30 -8.89 12.93
CA PHE A 228 -11.18 -8.57 12.04
C PHE A 228 -9.87 -9.27 12.41
N LEU A 229 -9.43 -9.19 13.67
CA LEU A 229 -8.18 -9.81 14.13
C LEU A 229 -8.21 -11.35 14.01
N LYS A 230 -9.38 -11.95 14.22
CA LYS A 230 -9.57 -13.40 14.08
C LYS A 230 -9.47 -13.80 12.61
N TYR A 231 -10.06 -13.02 11.70
CA TYR A 231 -9.91 -13.22 10.26
C TYR A 231 -8.46 -13.05 9.80
N VAL A 232 -7.74 -12.03 10.29
CA VAL A 232 -6.31 -11.83 10.00
C VAL A 232 -5.51 -13.07 10.41
N GLY A 233 -5.75 -13.59 11.63
CA GLY A 233 -5.13 -14.83 12.09
C GLY A 233 -5.51 -16.04 11.25
N PHE A 234 -6.78 -16.15 10.87
CA PHE A 234 -7.30 -17.27 10.10
C PHE A 234 -6.73 -17.31 8.67
N PHE A 235 -6.68 -16.16 7.99
CA PHE A 235 -6.06 -16.07 6.67
C PHE A 235 -4.54 -16.30 6.72
N SER A 236 -3.87 -15.88 7.80
CA SER A 236 -2.46 -16.20 8.04
C SER A 236 -2.25 -17.70 8.28
N PHE A 237 -3.16 -18.36 8.98
CA PHE A 237 -3.16 -19.81 9.18
C PHE A 237 -3.40 -20.57 7.86
N ALA A 238 -4.37 -20.11 7.05
CA ALA A 238 -4.62 -20.67 5.73
C ALA A 238 -3.40 -20.53 4.80
N LEU A 239 -2.67 -19.41 4.90
CA LEU A 239 -1.41 -19.25 4.20
C LEU A 239 -0.34 -20.22 4.74
N LEU A 240 -0.16 -20.33 6.06
CA LEU A 240 0.83 -21.20 6.68
C LEU A 240 0.62 -22.67 6.28
N THR A 241 -0.63 -23.14 6.34
CA THR A 241 -1.00 -24.50 5.94
C THR A 241 -0.75 -24.75 4.46
N GLY A 242 -1.09 -23.78 3.59
CA GLY A 242 -0.72 -23.84 2.16
C GLY A 242 0.79 -23.83 1.93
N TYR A 243 1.54 -23.04 2.71
CA TYR A 243 2.99 -22.89 2.59
C TYR A 243 3.75 -24.15 3.04
N LEU A 244 3.27 -24.82 4.10
CA LEU A 244 3.82 -26.08 4.60
C LEU A 244 3.36 -27.31 3.80
N SER A 245 2.40 -27.14 2.88
CA SER A 245 1.97 -28.22 1.99
C SER A 245 3.10 -28.64 1.06
N ILE A 246 3.77 -29.73 1.40
CA ILE A 246 4.80 -30.36 0.55
C ILE A 246 4.15 -30.97 -0.70
N ILE A 247 2.85 -31.24 -0.64
CA ILE A 247 2.11 -32.05 -1.62
C ILE A 247 1.72 -31.22 -2.84
N THR A 248 1.42 -29.93 -2.67
CA THR A 248 0.89 -29.09 -3.76
C THR A 248 1.85 -27.95 -4.16
N PRO A 249 2.04 -27.70 -5.47
CA PRO A 249 2.86 -26.57 -5.92
C PRO A 249 2.22 -25.24 -5.46
N SER A 250 3.02 -24.39 -4.81
CA SER A 250 2.59 -23.12 -4.23
C SER A 250 1.34 -23.20 -3.33
N GLY A 251 1.13 -24.33 -2.65
CA GLY A 251 -0.03 -24.54 -1.77
C GLY A 251 -1.38 -24.56 -2.48
N LEU A 252 -1.41 -24.73 -3.81
CA LEU A 252 -2.62 -24.78 -4.63
C LEU A 252 -3.60 -25.82 -4.08
N GLY A 253 -4.86 -25.42 -3.90
CA GLY A 253 -5.93 -26.27 -3.37
C GLY A 253 -5.99 -26.32 -1.85
N VAL A 254 -4.84 -26.33 -1.15
CA VAL A 254 -4.81 -26.46 0.33
C VAL A 254 -5.27 -25.18 0.99
N ARG A 255 -4.73 -24.02 0.59
CA ARG A 255 -5.15 -22.73 1.13
C ARG A 255 -6.63 -22.48 0.85
N GLU A 256 -7.07 -22.78 -0.36
CA GLU A 256 -8.48 -22.62 -0.76
C GLU A 256 -9.37 -23.50 0.10
N ALA A 257 -9.03 -24.78 0.25
CA ALA A 257 -9.79 -25.71 1.07
C ALA A 257 -9.87 -25.24 2.53
N VAL A 258 -8.79 -24.73 3.12
CA VAL A 258 -8.80 -24.20 4.50
C VAL A 258 -9.70 -22.98 4.60
N ILE A 259 -9.60 -22.02 3.67
CA ILE A 259 -10.46 -20.82 3.66
C ILE A 259 -11.93 -21.22 3.49
N THR A 260 -12.23 -22.06 2.49
CA THR A 260 -13.59 -22.52 2.20
C THR A 260 -14.18 -23.28 3.38
N PHE A 261 -13.43 -24.22 3.96
CA PHE A 261 -13.90 -25.00 5.10
C PHE A 261 -14.14 -24.12 6.32
N GLY A 262 -13.20 -23.23 6.66
CA GLY A 262 -13.34 -22.34 7.82
C GLY A 262 -14.49 -21.34 7.67
N LEU A 263 -14.67 -20.75 6.49
CA LEU A 263 -15.77 -19.81 6.24
C LEU A 263 -17.12 -20.50 6.05
N SER A 264 -17.16 -21.77 5.61
CA SER A 264 -18.42 -22.52 5.42
C SER A 264 -19.24 -22.73 6.69
N LYS A 265 -18.66 -22.45 7.86
CA LYS A 265 -19.34 -22.50 9.16
C LYS A 265 -20.21 -21.27 9.42
N SER A 266 -19.87 -20.14 8.82
CA SER A 266 -20.63 -18.89 8.95
C SER A 266 -21.35 -18.50 7.66
N LEU A 267 -20.87 -18.99 6.52
CA LEU A 267 -21.36 -18.68 5.19
C LEU A 267 -21.77 -19.96 4.46
N PRO A 268 -22.72 -19.90 3.51
CA PRO A 268 -22.93 -20.99 2.58
C PRO A 268 -21.60 -21.41 1.94
N ILE A 269 -21.35 -22.73 1.85
CA ILE A 269 -20.08 -23.29 1.35
C ILE A 269 -19.68 -22.72 -0.02
N GLY A 270 -20.67 -22.37 -0.82
CA GLY A 270 -20.46 -21.68 -2.08
C GLY A 270 -19.80 -20.31 -1.97
N ASN A 271 -20.32 -19.45 -1.10
CA ASN A 271 -19.78 -18.11 -0.84
C ASN A 271 -18.37 -18.22 -0.25
N ALA A 272 -18.15 -19.19 0.64
CA ALA A 272 -16.84 -19.49 1.20
C ALA A 272 -15.82 -19.94 0.13
N GLY A 273 -16.25 -20.76 -0.84
CA GLY A 273 -15.47 -21.17 -2.00
C GLY A 273 -15.04 -19.98 -2.85
N LEU A 274 -15.98 -19.08 -3.12
CA LEU A 274 -15.73 -17.89 -3.94
C LEU A 274 -14.80 -16.91 -3.26
N ILE A 275 -14.97 -16.65 -1.97
CA ILE A 275 -14.07 -15.80 -1.20
C ILE A 275 -12.63 -16.35 -1.29
N ALA A 276 -12.46 -17.67 -1.17
CA ALA A 276 -11.15 -18.30 -1.26
C ALA A 276 -10.48 -18.06 -2.63
N ILE A 277 -11.23 -18.26 -3.72
CA ILE A 277 -10.72 -18.04 -5.09
C ILE A 277 -10.49 -16.57 -5.36
N PHE A 278 -11.47 -15.72 -5.06
CA PHE A 278 -11.44 -14.29 -5.36
C PHE A 278 -10.30 -13.60 -4.62
N SER A 279 -10.13 -13.85 -3.31
CA SER A 279 -9.02 -13.29 -2.55
C SER A 279 -7.64 -13.73 -3.08
N ARG A 280 -7.54 -14.92 -3.67
CA ARG A 280 -6.33 -15.39 -4.36
C ARG A 280 -6.11 -14.68 -5.69
N ILE A 281 -7.17 -14.44 -6.48
CA ILE A 281 -7.08 -13.66 -7.71
C ILE A 281 -6.59 -12.25 -7.40
N ILE A 282 -7.15 -11.59 -6.37
CA ILE A 282 -6.72 -10.25 -5.97
C ILE A 282 -5.26 -10.25 -5.50
N LEU A 283 -4.84 -11.25 -4.73
CA LEU A 283 -3.43 -11.40 -4.33
C LEU A 283 -2.49 -11.58 -5.54
N MET A 284 -2.86 -12.42 -6.50
CA MET A 284 -2.06 -12.61 -7.73
C MET A 284 -2.01 -11.34 -8.56
N ALA A 285 -3.15 -10.66 -8.69
CA ALA A 285 -3.23 -9.37 -9.38
C ALA A 285 -2.36 -8.32 -8.70
N SER A 286 -2.36 -8.25 -7.36
CA SER A 286 -1.53 -7.29 -6.62
C SER A 286 -0.04 -7.58 -6.82
N GLU A 287 0.39 -8.84 -6.90
CA GLU A 287 1.79 -9.19 -7.19
C GLU A 287 2.20 -8.74 -8.60
N VAL A 288 1.36 -9.00 -9.60
CA VAL A 288 1.64 -8.57 -10.99
C VAL A 288 1.68 -7.05 -11.10
N ILE A 289 0.71 -6.35 -10.48
CA ILE A 289 0.68 -4.88 -10.48
C ILE A 289 1.90 -4.33 -9.74
N PHE A 290 2.23 -4.86 -8.57
CA PHE A 290 3.37 -4.41 -7.79
C PHE A 290 4.69 -4.66 -8.53
N ALA A 291 4.86 -5.83 -9.15
CA ALA A 291 6.01 -6.13 -9.99
C ALA A 291 6.12 -5.18 -11.19
N ALA A 292 5.00 -4.82 -11.83
CA ALA A 292 4.98 -3.83 -12.90
C ALA A 292 5.41 -2.44 -12.38
N LEU A 293 4.91 -2.03 -11.20
CA LEU A 293 5.31 -0.76 -10.57
C LEU A 293 6.79 -0.75 -10.22
N ILE A 294 7.33 -1.83 -9.65
CA ILE A 294 8.76 -1.98 -9.34
C ILE A 294 9.60 -2.04 -10.61
N PHE A 295 9.13 -2.68 -11.68
CA PHE A 295 9.81 -2.70 -12.98
C PHE A 295 9.89 -1.29 -13.58
N VAL A 296 8.75 -0.58 -13.63
CA VAL A 296 8.69 0.80 -14.12
C VAL A 296 9.57 1.69 -13.25
N ALA A 297 9.53 1.52 -11.92
CA ALA A 297 10.40 2.24 -11.01
C ALA A 297 11.88 1.94 -11.29
N ALA A 298 12.31 0.68 -11.34
CA ALA A 298 13.68 0.33 -11.66
C ALA A 298 14.15 0.94 -13.00
N ARG A 299 13.28 1.02 -14.01
CA ARG A 299 13.59 1.63 -15.32
C ARG A 299 13.65 3.15 -15.30
N LEU A 300 12.72 3.81 -14.63
CA LEU A 300 12.69 5.27 -14.52
C LEU A 300 13.77 5.80 -13.57
N PHE A 301 14.05 5.06 -12.49
CA PHE A 301 14.93 5.47 -11.40
C PHE A 301 16.41 5.09 -11.59
N ALA A 302 16.76 4.23 -12.56
CA ALA A 302 18.15 3.78 -12.81
C ALA A 302 19.11 4.85 -13.38
N GLN A 303 18.63 5.96 -13.96
CA GLN A 303 19.52 7.00 -14.53
C GLN A 303 19.12 8.44 -14.19
N ASN A 304 17.83 8.77 -14.20
CA ASN A 304 17.39 10.16 -14.03
C ASN A 304 17.14 10.58 -12.57
N THR A 305 16.84 9.63 -11.68
CA THR A 305 16.28 10.01 -10.37
C THR A 305 17.31 10.25 -9.28
N ARG A 306 18.53 9.69 -9.32
CA ARG A 306 19.58 10.16 -8.39
C ARG A 306 19.89 11.63 -8.60
N ARG A 307 19.91 12.09 -9.86
CA ARG A 307 20.05 13.49 -10.21
C ARG A 307 18.81 14.29 -9.79
N PHE A 308 17.60 13.84 -10.10
CA PHE A 308 16.38 14.52 -9.72
C PHE A 308 16.14 14.59 -8.20
N LEU A 309 16.31 13.49 -7.46
CA LEU A 309 16.26 13.46 -5.99
C LEU A 309 17.35 14.32 -5.37
N SER A 310 18.57 14.32 -5.92
CA SER A 310 19.63 15.23 -5.46
C SER A 310 19.25 16.69 -5.69
N LEU A 311 18.55 17.00 -6.80
CA LEU A 311 18.03 18.35 -7.07
C LEU A 311 16.87 18.70 -6.14
N LEU A 312 15.91 17.80 -5.90
CA LEU A 312 14.82 18.00 -4.95
C LEU A 312 15.33 18.22 -3.53
N LEU A 313 16.34 17.45 -3.10
CA LEU A 313 16.97 17.61 -1.79
C LEU A 313 17.80 18.91 -1.71
N LYS A 314 18.44 19.30 -2.82
CA LYS A 314 19.18 20.57 -2.93
C LYS A 314 18.24 21.78 -2.83
N TYR A 315 17.08 21.72 -3.48
CA TYR A 315 16.08 22.80 -3.54
C TYR A 315 14.86 22.48 -2.67
N LYS A 316 15.07 21.84 -1.52
CA LYS A 316 13.98 21.32 -0.69
C LYS A 316 13.03 22.42 -0.20
N HIS A 317 13.55 23.61 0.07
CA HIS A 317 12.75 24.72 0.59
C HIS A 317 11.86 25.32 -0.51
N GLU A 318 12.40 25.45 -1.71
CA GLU A 318 11.74 25.92 -2.92
C GLU A 318 10.65 24.95 -3.36
N VAL A 319 10.92 23.64 -3.29
CA VAL A 319 9.94 22.59 -3.60
C VAL A 319 8.79 22.61 -2.58
N ILE A 320 9.09 22.70 -1.28
CA ILE A 320 8.06 22.79 -0.23
C ILE A 320 7.20 24.04 -0.45
N LEU A 321 7.84 25.19 -0.69
CA LEU A 321 7.15 26.44 -0.96
C LEU A 321 6.22 26.33 -2.18
N PHE A 322 6.71 25.78 -3.29
CA PHE A 322 5.92 25.56 -4.49
C PHE A 322 4.70 24.68 -4.20
N LEU A 323 4.88 23.55 -3.51
CA LEU A 323 3.78 22.64 -3.15
C LEU A 323 2.76 23.31 -2.22
N LEU A 324 3.21 24.13 -1.26
CA LEU A 324 2.32 24.89 -0.39
C LEU A 324 1.56 25.99 -1.16
N SER A 325 2.23 26.71 -2.06
CA SER A 325 1.59 27.72 -2.92
C SER A 325 0.54 27.09 -3.86
N VAL A 326 0.86 25.94 -4.47
CA VAL A 326 -0.08 25.20 -5.32
C VAL A 326 -1.25 24.67 -4.51
N SER A 327 -1.00 24.04 -3.36
CA SER A 327 -2.08 23.51 -2.52
C SER A 327 -2.99 24.60 -1.96
N TYR A 328 -2.41 25.74 -1.53
CA TYR A 328 -3.17 26.94 -1.15
C TYR A 328 -4.05 27.43 -2.30
N THR A 329 -3.48 27.60 -3.50
CA THR A 329 -4.20 28.11 -4.67
C THR A 329 -5.36 27.18 -5.02
N LEU A 330 -5.13 25.87 -5.07
CA LEU A 330 -6.17 24.88 -5.37
C LEU A 330 -7.28 24.88 -4.32
N TYR A 331 -6.90 24.83 -3.04
CA TYR A 331 -7.86 24.81 -1.94
C TYR A 331 -8.73 26.07 -1.93
N PHE A 332 -8.14 27.26 -1.96
CA PHE A 332 -8.90 28.51 -1.88
C PHE A 332 -9.67 28.81 -3.16
N THR A 333 -9.17 28.42 -4.32
CA THR A 333 -9.96 28.50 -5.57
C THR A 333 -11.21 27.63 -5.46
N LEU A 334 -11.05 26.35 -5.07
CA LEU A 334 -12.18 25.44 -4.91
C LEU A 334 -13.17 25.96 -3.87
N ALA A 335 -12.67 26.35 -2.69
CA ALA A 335 -13.51 26.84 -1.59
C ALA A 335 -14.29 28.11 -1.97
N THR A 336 -13.63 29.06 -2.64
CA THR A 336 -14.29 30.31 -3.06
C THR A 336 -15.27 30.09 -4.21
N PHE A 337 -15.00 29.16 -5.12
CA PHE A 337 -15.95 28.78 -6.18
C PHE A 337 -17.18 28.11 -5.61
N LEU A 338 -17.00 27.14 -4.69
CA LEU A 338 -18.13 26.50 -4.00
C LEU A 338 -18.96 27.50 -3.20
N LYS A 339 -18.30 28.46 -2.53
CA LYS A 339 -18.97 29.56 -1.84
C LYS A 339 -19.79 30.43 -2.81
N HIS A 340 -19.24 30.74 -3.98
CA HIS A 340 -19.93 31.51 -5.01
C HIS A 340 -21.13 30.75 -5.60
N ASP A 341 -20.94 29.48 -5.96
CA ASP A 341 -21.99 28.61 -6.52
C ASP A 341 -23.12 28.33 -5.52
N SER A 342 -22.81 28.40 -4.23
CA SER A 342 -23.79 28.29 -3.15
C SER A 342 -24.45 29.63 -2.80
N PHE A 343 -24.24 30.69 -3.60
CA PHE A 343 -24.79 32.04 -3.41
C PHE A 343 -24.38 32.73 -2.09
N TYR A 344 -23.25 32.33 -1.49
CA TYR A 344 -22.72 32.93 -0.25
C TYR A 344 -21.70 34.05 -0.51
N THR A 345 -21.51 34.48 -1.76
CA THR A 345 -20.70 35.67 -2.09
C THR A 345 -21.58 36.91 -2.14
N GLY A 346 -21.28 37.92 -1.31
CA GLY A 346 -22.08 39.13 -1.18
C GLY A 346 -21.99 40.05 -2.41
N ARG A 347 -23.13 40.65 -2.78
CA ARG A 347 -23.21 41.69 -3.82
C ARG A 347 -22.31 42.88 -3.51
N PHE A 348 -22.29 43.33 -2.26
CA PHE A 348 -21.54 44.52 -1.81
C PHE A 348 -20.02 44.36 -1.90
N ASP A 349 -19.54 43.11 -1.92
CA ASP A 349 -18.12 42.79 -2.08
C ASP A 349 -17.82 42.45 -3.54
N LEU A 350 -18.01 41.18 -3.91
CA LEU A 350 -17.59 40.63 -5.20
C LEU A 350 -18.39 41.20 -6.37
N GLY A 351 -19.70 41.43 -6.20
CA GLY A 351 -20.57 41.95 -7.26
C GLY A 351 -20.17 43.36 -7.71
N ASN A 352 -19.83 44.24 -6.76
CA ASN A 352 -19.34 45.58 -7.07
C ASN A 352 -18.02 45.54 -7.84
N MET A 353 -17.10 44.63 -7.49
CA MET A 353 -15.82 44.48 -8.19
C MET A 353 -16.02 43.91 -9.60
N ASP A 354 -16.83 42.86 -9.72
CA ASP A 354 -17.18 42.22 -10.99
C ASP A 354 -17.75 43.23 -11.99
N GLN A 355 -18.77 43.98 -11.57
CA GLN A 355 -19.40 45.00 -12.41
C GLN A 355 -18.42 46.09 -12.84
N THR A 356 -17.51 46.49 -11.94
CA THR A 356 -16.48 47.50 -12.25
C THR A 356 -15.50 46.99 -13.31
N VAL A 357 -15.02 45.75 -13.15
CA VAL A 357 -14.08 45.11 -14.08
C VAL A 357 -14.74 44.94 -15.45
N TRP A 358 -15.99 44.46 -15.46
CA TRP A 358 -16.79 44.30 -16.67
C TRP A 358 -17.05 45.62 -17.39
N ASN A 359 -17.48 46.66 -16.68
CA ASN A 359 -17.72 47.97 -17.29
C ASN A 359 -16.43 48.60 -17.83
N THR A 360 -15.32 48.41 -17.12
CA THR A 360 -14.02 48.97 -17.50
C THR A 360 -13.54 48.42 -18.84
N ILE A 361 -13.63 47.10 -19.05
CA ILE A 361 -13.23 46.50 -20.34
C ILE A 361 -14.18 46.91 -21.49
N HIS A 362 -15.44 47.24 -21.18
CA HIS A 362 -16.44 47.72 -22.13
C HIS A 362 -16.46 49.26 -22.31
N GLY A 363 -15.40 49.96 -21.90
CA GLY A 363 -15.23 51.40 -22.13
C GLY A 363 -15.86 52.32 -21.08
N ARG A 364 -16.54 51.76 -20.06
CA ARG A 364 -17.10 52.49 -18.91
C ARG A 364 -16.20 52.33 -17.69
N ILE A 365 -15.05 53.01 -17.74
CA ILE A 365 -13.97 52.89 -16.77
C ILE A 365 -14.47 53.18 -15.33
N PHE A 366 -14.26 52.22 -14.43
CA PHE A 366 -14.64 52.28 -13.01
C PHE A 366 -16.13 52.56 -12.72
N GLN A 367 -17.05 52.24 -13.62
CA GLN A 367 -18.48 52.43 -13.35
C GLN A 367 -19.12 51.19 -12.71
N LEU A 368 -20.07 51.40 -11.79
CA LEU A 368 -20.91 50.37 -11.18
C LEU A 368 -22.31 50.94 -10.86
N THR A 369 -23.28 50.08 -10.57
CA THR A 369 -24.59 50.49 -10.04
C THR A 369 -24.44 50.82 -8.57
N ASP A 370 -24.92 51.99 -8.16
CA ASP A 370 -24.84 52.48 -6.79
C ASP A 370 -25.26 51.38 -5.80
N PRO A 371 -24.39 51.01 -4.84
CA PRO A 371 -24.72 50.02 -3.82
C PRO A 371 -25.99 50.38 -3.02
N ASN A 372 -26.29 51.67 -2.88
CA ASN A 372 -27.43 52.20 -2.11
C ASN A 372 -28.58 52.71 -2.98
N GLY A 373 -28.49 52.56 -4.30
CA GLY A 373 -29.43 53.18 -5.25
C GLY A 373 -29.56 52.41 -6.56
N THR A 374 -30.11 53.08 -7.57
CA THR A 374 -30.29 52.53 -8.92
C THR A 374 -29.45 53.26 -9.97
N GLU A 375 -28.77 54.34 -9.59
CA GLU A 375 -27.97 55.15 -10.48
C GLU A 375 -26.64 54.46 -10.83
N THR A 376 -26.06 54.82 -11.97
CA THR A 376 -24.68 54.40 -12.30
C THR A 376 -23.72 55.44 -11.75
N VAL A 377 -22.78 55.00 -10.94
CA VAL A 377 -21.82 55.84 -10.23
C VAL A 377 -20.40 55.33 -10.43
N SER A 378 -19.41 56.18 -10.16
CA SER A 378 -18.01 55.74 -10.19
C SER A 378 -17.68 54.96 -8.92
N ARG A 379 -17.04 53.80 -9.07
CA ARG A 379 -16.45 53.03 -7.96
C ARG A 379 -15.52 53.89 -7.12
N LEU A 380 -14.79 54.81 -7.75
CA LEU A 380 -13.81 55.68 -7.09
C LEU A 380 -14.45 56.63 -6.06
N ALA A 381 -15.78 56.83 -6.11
CA ALA A 381 -16.51 57.56 -5.08
C ALA A 381 -16.57 56.79 -3.73
N PHE A 382 -16.39 55.47 -3.75
CA PHE A 382 -16.46 54.60 -2.56
C PHE A 382 -15.14 53.87 -2.27
N HIS A 383 -14.46 53.36 -3.30
CA HIS A 383 -13.23 52.58 -3.19
C HIS A 383 -12.22 52.95 -4.28
N SER A 384 -10.98 53.20 -3.88
CA SER A 384 -9.86 53.54 -4.79
C SER A 384 -9.06 52.31 -5.23
N ASP A 385 -9.75 51.30 -5.77
CA ASP A 385 -9.14 50.02 -6.19
C ASP A 385 -8.59 50.09 -7.62
N PHE A 386 -7.57 50.93 -7.85
CA PHE A 386 -6.99 51.13 -9.18
C PHE A 386 -6.53 49.83 -9.85
N ILE A 387 -6.19 48.79 -9.07
CA ILE A 387 -5.77 47.50 -9.58
C ILE A 387 -6.80 46.81 -10.48
N LEU A 388 -8.10 47.11 -10.32
CA LEU A 388 -9.16 46.48 -11.12
C LEU A 388 -9.05 46.82 -12.61
N ILE A 389 -8.44 47.95 -12.99
CA ILE A 389 -8.20 48.27 -14.39
C ILE A 389 -7.28 47.24 -15.05
N PHE A 390 -6.26 46.77 -14.33
CA PHE A 390 -5.31 45.78 -14.82
C PHE A 390 -5.90 44.36 -14.83
N LEU A 391 -6.94 44.11 -14.02
CA LEU A 391 -7.68 42.84 -14.06
C LEU A 391 -8.72 42.81 -15.20
N SER A 392 -9.18 43.97 -15.68
CA SER A 392 -10.22 44.06 -16.72
C SER A 392 -9.93 43.31 -18.03
N PRO A 393 -8.70 43.27 -18.57
CA PRO A 393 -8.41 42.49 -19.78
C PRO A 393 -8.60 40.99 -19.60
N LEU A 394 -8.53 40.46 -18.37
CA LEU A 394 -8.74 39.03 -18.11
C LEU A 394 -10.19 38.61 -18.36
N TYR A 395 -11.16 39.54 -18.35
CA TYR A 395 -12.55 39.25 -18.74
C TYR A 395 -12.70 38.97 -20.25
N LEU A 396 -11.72 39.29 -21.08
CA LEU A 396 -11.70 38.83 -22.47
C LEU A 396 -11.48 37.30 -22.58
N LEU A 397 -10.82 36.70 -21.58
CA LEU A 397 -10.57 35.26 -21.53
C LEU A 397 -11.65 34.54 -20.75
N TRP A 398 -12.07 35.12 -19.62
CA TRP A 398 -13.04 34.52 -18.72
C TRP A 398 -13.87 35.59 -18.00
N GLU A 399 -15.02 35.89 -18.58
CA GLU A 399 -15.98 36.87 -18.07
C GLU A 399 -16.82 36.26 -16.94
N SER A 400 -16.25 36.19 -15.74
CA SER A 400 -16.93 35.64 -14.56
C SER A 400 -16.34 36.18 -13.25
N PRO A 401 -17.15 36.38 -12.20
CA PRO A 401 -16.64 36.71 -10.85
C PRO A 401 -15.63 35.69 -10.33
N LYS A 402 -15.73 34.42 -10.77
CA LYS A 402 -14.78 33.35 -10.43
C LYS A 402 -13.36 33.65 -10.94
N MET A 403 -13.21 34.39 -12.03
CA MET A 403 -11.91 34.83 -12.54
C MET A 403 -11.19 35.70 -11.50
N LEU A 404 -11.91 36.64 -10.88
CA LEU A 404 -11.35 37.51 -9.84
C LEU A 404 -10.94 36.71 -8.60
N LEU A 405 -11.77 35.77 -8.16
CA LEU A 405 -11.49 34.89 -7.02
C LEU A 405 -10.25 34.00 -7.25
N PHE A 406 -10.13 33.46 -8.46
CA PHE A 406 -8.96 32.67 -8.86
C PHE A 406 -7.69 33.53 -8.89
N THR A 407 -7.78 34.70 -9.52
CA THR A 407 -6.65 35.64 -9.63
C THR A 407 -6.18 36.10 -8.26
N GLN A 408 -7.11 36.42 -7.34
CA GLN A 408 -6.80 36.74 -5.95
C GLN A 408 -6.03 35.60 -5.27
N SER A 409 -6.47 34.35 -5.44
CA SER A 409 -5.84 33.18 -4.83
C SER A 409 -4.40 32.99 -5.32
N ILE A 410 -4.15 33.21 -6.62
CA ILE A 410 -2.80 33.18 -7.20
C ILE A 410 -1.94 34.31 -6.62
N ILE A 411 -2.42 35.55 -6.63
CA ILE A 411 -1.65 36.71 -6.15
C ILE A 411 -1.24 36.52 -4.69
N LEU A 412 -2.13 36.00 -3.84
CA LEU A 412 -1.82 35.70 -2.45
C LEU A 412 -0.78 34.58 -2.32
N ALA A 413 -0.88 33.51 -3.12
CA ALA A 413 0.11 32.44 -3.13
C ALA A 413 1.50 32.91 -3.58
N LEU A 414 1.56 33.85 -4.55
CA LEU A 414 2.79 34.51 -4.99
C LEU A 414 3.43 35.35 -3.89
N GLY A 415 2.64 35.92 -2.97
CA GLY A 415 3.15 36.63 -1.79
C GLY A 415 4.13 35.79 -0.97
N GLY A 416 3.84 34.48 -0.79
CA GLY A 416 4.74 33.55 -0.11
C GLY A 416 6.10 33.40 -0.80
N ILE A 417 6.13 33.48 -2.14
CA ILE A 417 7.36 33.42 -2.93
C ILE A 417 8.21 34.67 -2.71
N PHE A 418 7.61 35.85 -2.69
CA PHE A 418 8.33 37.10 -2.43
C PHE A 418 8.89 37.15 -1.00
N VAL A 419 8.12 36.71 0.00
CA VAL A 419 8.61 36.62 1.39
C VAL A 419 9.80 35.68 1.49
N TYR A 420 9.74 34.51 0.84
CA TYR A 420 10.85 33.58 0.77
C TYR A 420 12.08 34.20 0.09
N ALA A 421 11.89 34.92 -1.02
CA ALA A 421 12.98 35.59 -1.73
C ALA A 421 13.66 36.66 -0.87
N ILE A 422 12.89 37.46 -0.13
CA ILE A 422 13.43 38.46 0.81
C ILE A 422 14.23 37.79 1.92
N ALA A 423 13.67 36.74 2.54
CA ALA A 423 14.34 35.99 3.61
C ALA A 423 15.64 35.34 3.13
N HIS A 424 15.70 34.91 1.86
CA HIS A 424 16.91 34.34 1.27
C HIS A 424 17.94 35.43 0.88
N PHE A 425 17.49 36.61 0.46
CA PHE A 425 18.38 37.71 0.05
C PHE A 425 19.01 38.46 1.22
N PHE A 426 18.37 38.48 2.38
CA PHE A 426 18.89 39.08 3.62
C PHE A 426 19.28 38.02 4.66
N PRO A 427 20.41 37.31 4.50
CA PRO A 427 20.88 36.36 5.49
C PRO A 427 21.37 37.10 6.76
N GLY A 428 20.50 37.19 7.77
CA GLY A 428 20.85 37.11 9.19
C GLY A 428 21.73 38.19 9.84
N SER A 429 22.12 39.30 9.19
CA SER A 429 22.91 40.35 9.85
C SER A 429 22.09 41.39 10.62
N PHE A 430 20.75 41.37 10.54
CA PHE A 430 19.89 42.39 11.15
C PHE A 430 19.21 41.96 12.47
N LEU A 431 19.20 40.66 12.80
CA LEU A 431 18.50 40.12 13.97
C LEU A 431 19.37 39.91 15.21
N LEU A 432 20.65 40.25 15.16
CA LEU A 432 21.58 40.12 16.31
C LEU A 432 21.80 41.43 17.09
N HIS A 433 21.22 42.56 16.67
CA HIS A 433 21.44 43.88 17.28
C HIS A 433 20.13 44.66 17.59
N ALA A 434 19.07 43.97 18.04
CA ALA A 434 17.89 44.60 18.60
C ALA A 434 17.60 44.09 20.00
#